data_AF-A0A6G0YI41-F1
#
_entry.id   AF-A0A6G0YI41-F1
#
_cell.length_a   1.000
_cell.length_b   1.000
_cell.length_c   1.000
_cell.angle_alpha   90.00
_cell.angle_beta   90.00
_cell.angle_gamma   90.00
#
_symmetry.space_group_name_H-M   'P 1'
#
loop_
_entity.id
_entity.type
_entity.pdbx_description
1 polymer ?
#
loop_
_entity_poly.entity_id
_entity_poly.type
_entity_poly.pdbx_seq_one_letter_code
_entity_poly.pdbx_strand_id
1 'polypeptide(L)'
;MEHLCPEIHRLVACFTCGSQTLPPYRLCVEAHVGCPPCIKYLSRCACGCHFLRRSNTTFNWLVSAIKLQCKYRVNYVDDDRRLSIPGQVDCTNRWFSVQELRDHYLTSCAKNVFTCPLQNCGRVDRVDTITDHYEKAHGPFESLSPSDYHQAPNCVMFKLPTK
;
A
#
# COMPACT_ATOMS: atom_id res chain seq x y z
N MET A 1 -1.37 -4.99 -20.27
CA MET A 1 -0.84 -6.14 -19.52
C MET A 1 -0.40 -5.59 -18.17
N GLU A 2 -1.07 -6.04 -17.11
CA GLU A 2 -0.84 -5.58 -15.74
C GLU A 2 0.61 -5.87 -15.34
N HIS A 3 1.33 -4.83 -14.94
CA HIS A 3 2.71 -4.92 -14.47
C HIS A 3 2.73 -5.62 -13.11
N LEU A 4 2.61 -6.95 -13.10
CA LEU A 4 3.00 -7.75 -11.95
C LEU A 4 4.46 -7.41 -11.64
N CYS A 5 4.70 -6.83 -10.46
CA CYS A 5 6.03 -6.50 -10.00
C CYS A 5 6.95 -7.71 -10.26
N PRO A 6 8.11 -7.55 -10.94
CA PRO A 6 8.98 -8.67 -11.32
C PRO A 6 9.44 -9.52 -10.13
N GLU A 7 9.38 -8.97 -8.92
CA GLU A 7 9.65 -9.68 -7.66
C GLU A 7 8.51 -10.63 -7.25
N ILE A 8 7.25 -10.32 -7.57
CA ILE A 8 6.10 -11.21 -7.33
C ILE A 8 6.16 -12.42 -8.27
N HIS A 9 6.66 -12.24 -9.50
CA HIS A 9 6.86 -13.36 -10.42
C HIS A 9 7.80 -14.42 -9.82
N ARG A 10 8.83 -14.00 -9.07
CA ARG A 10 9.72 -14.93 -8.35
C ARG A 10 9.01 -15.69 -7.23
N LEU A 11 7.94 -15.13 -6.64
CA LEU A 11 7.16 -15.78 -5.58
C LEU A 11 6.25 -16.91 -6.08
N VAL A 12 6.03 -17.01 -7.41
CA VAL A 12 5.15 -18.03 -8.01
C VAL A 12 5.81 -18.83 -9.13
N ALA A 13 6.99 -18.44 -9.61
CA ALA A 13 7.70 -19.17 -10.65
C ALA A 13 8.46 -20.37 -10.10
N CYS A 14 8.27 -21.54 -10.71
CA CYS A 14 8.98 -22.74 -10.31
C CYS A 14 10.49 -22.58 -10.55
N PHE A 15 11.29 -22.88 -9.53
CA PHE A 15 12.75 -22.81 -9.60
C PHE A 15 13.35 -23.78 -10.63
N THR A 16 12.68 -24.91 -10.90
CA THR A 16 13.19 -25.92 -11.84
C THR A 16 12.91 -25.55 -13.30
N CYS A 17 11.69 -25.15 -13.64
CA CYS A 17 11.27 -24.96 -15.03
C CYS A 17 10.89 -23.52 -15.39
N GLY A 18 10.92 -22.59 -14.43
CA GLY A 18 10.55 -21.19 -14.63
C GLY A 18 9.06 -20.92 -14.82
N SER A 19 8.22 -21.96 -14.95
CA SER A 19 6.78 -21.77 -15.16
C SER A 19 6.12 -21.13 -13.94
N GLN A 20 5.18 -20.22 -14.16
CA GLN A 20 4.28 -19.79 -13.09
C GLN A 20 3.49 -20.98 -12.56
N THR A 21 3.46 -21.14 -11.24
CA THR A 21 2.70 -22.19 -10.59
C THR A 21 1.80 -21.56 -9.53
N LEU A 22 0.52 -21.91 -9.59
CA LEU A 22 -0.42 -21.61 -8.52
C LEU A 22 -0.40 -22.75 -7.50
N PRO A 23 -0.86 -22.51 -6.26
CA PRO A 23 -1.06 -23.58 -5.29
C PRO A 23 -1.91 -24.72 -5.88
N PRO A 24 -1.64 -25.99 -5.52
CA PRO A 24 -0.72 -26.40 -4.46
C PRO A 24 0.73 -26.53 -4.98
N TYR A 25 1.66 -25.75 -4.44
CA TYR A 25 3.10 -25.90 -4.69
C TYR A 25 3.84 -26.12 -3.37
N ARG A 26 5.12 -26.50 -3.43
CA ARG A 26 5.96 -26.58 -2.23
C ARG A 26 7.03 -25.50 -2.26
N LEU A 27 7.30 -24.91 -1.10
CA LEU A 27 8.39 -23.97 -0.85
C LEU A 27 9.49 -24.71 -0.12
N CYS A 28 10.75 -24.49 -0.50
CA CYS A 28 11.86 -24.90 0.35
C CYS A 28 12.21 -23.82 1.38
N VAL A 29 13.16 -24.13 2.29
CA VAL A 29 13.65 -23.16 3.29
C VAL A 29 14.25 -21.90 2.68
N GLU A 30 14.79 -21.97 1.46
CA GLU A 30 15.30 -20.83 0.67
C GLU A 30 14.19 -20.14 -0.16
N ALA A 31 12.91 -20.38 0.16
CA ALA A 31 11.74 -19.82 -0.53
C ALA A 31 11.62 -20.16 -2.04
N HIS A 32 12.36 -21.16 -2.55
CA HIS A 32 12.17 -21.62 -3.93
C HIS A 32 10.85 -22.39 -4.09
N VAL A 33 10.12 -22.05 -5.15
CA VAL A 33 8.86 -22.68 -5.52
C VAL A 33 9.10 -23.94 -6.34
N GLY A 34 8.49 -25.05 -5.94
CA GLY A 34 8.42 -26.29 -6.69
C GLY A 34 7.01 -26.54 -7.21
N CYS A 35 6.81 -26.51 -8.53
CA CYS A 35 5.52 -26.86 -9.12
C CYS A 35 5.27 -28.37 -9.01
N PRO A 36 4.00 -28.82 -8.89
CA PRO A 36 3.67 -30.23 -8.71
C PRO A 36 4.34 -31.18 -9.72
N PRO A 37 4.40 -30.86 -11.03
CA PRO A 37 5.07 -31.73 -11.99
C PRO A 37 6.56 -31.92 -11.69
N CYS A 38 7.28 -30.83 -11.37
CA CYS A 38 8.73 -30.88 -11.15
C CYS A 38 9.13 -31.54 -9.82
N ILE A 39 8.24 -31.57 -8.83
CA ILE A 39 8.55 -32.08 -7.48
C ILE A 39 7.80 -33.35 -7.11
N LYS A 40 7.00 -33.91 -8.02
CA LYS A 40 6.10 -35.04 -7.77
C LYS A 40 6.76 -36.21 -7.03
N TYR A 41 8.03 -36.47 -7.33
CA TYR A 41 8.83 -37.55 -6.78
C TYR A 41 10.04 -37.07 -5.98
N LEU A 42 10.12 -35.77 -5.68
CA LEU A 42 11.27 -35.18 -5.00
C LEU A 42 10.94 -34.90 -3.53
N SER A 43 11.81 -35.38 -2.64
CA SER A 43 11.77 -35.06 -1.21
C SER A 43 12.44 -33.73 -0.88
N ARG A 44 13.24 -33.19 -1.83
CA ARG A 44 14.03 -31.96 -1.71
C ARG A 44 13.87 -31.09 -2.95
N CYS A 45 14.10 -29.80 -2.78
CA CYS A 45 14.16 -28.85 -3.87
C CYS A 45 15.41 -29.09 -4.73
N ALA A 46 15.40 -28.61 -5.98
CA ALA A 46 16.57 -28.66 -6.86
C ALA A 46 17.79 -27.91 -6.29
N CYS A 47 17.60 -26.98 -5.35
CA CYS A 47 18.68 -26.36 -4.59
C CYS A 47 19.28 -27.25 -3.47
N GLY A 48 18.77 -28.48 -3.29
CA GLY A 48 19.23 -29.43 -2.26
C GLY A 48 18.53 -29.28 -0.90
N CYS A 49 17.79 -28.20 -0.69
CA CYS A 49 17.13 -27.92 0.59
C CYS A 49 15.78 -28.65 0.75
N HIS A 50 15.34 -28.83 2.01
CA HIS A 50 14.07 -29.47 2.32
C HIS A 50 12.86 -28.57 2.02
N PHE A 51 11.76 -29.20 1.59
CA PHE A 51 10.47 -28.53 1.46
C PHE A 51 9.82 -28.30 2.83
N LEU A 52 9.20 -27.13 3.00
CA LEU A 52 8.41 -26.77 4.18
C LEU A 52 7.15 -27.62 4.26
N ARG A 53 6.86 -28.16 5.45
CA ARG A 53 5.66 -28.98 5.70
C ARG A 53 4.34 -28.24 5.45
N ARG A 54 4.32 -26.90 5.58
CA ARG A 54 3.13 -26.04 5.41
C ARG A 54 3.38 -24.89 4.41
N SER A 55 3.84 -25.25 3.22
CA SER A 55 4.20 -24.30 2.17
C SER A 55 3.06 -23.32 1.82
N ASN A 56 1.84 -23.83 1.64
CA ASN A 56 0.66 -23.00 1.35
C ASN A 56 0.32 -22.02 2.50
N THR A 57 0.46 -22.45 3.77
CA THR A 57 0.25 -21.57 4.93
C THR A 57 1.29 -20.45 4.96
N THR A 58 2.54 -20.77 4.66
CA THR A 58 3.65 -19.79 4.62
C THR A 58 3.41 -18.75 3.52
N PHE A 59 2.96 -19.17 2.34
CA PHE A 59 2.55 -18.24 1.29
C PHE A 59 1.36 -17.39 1.70
N ASN A 60 0.33 -17.98 2.29
CA ASN A 60 -0.82 -17.22 2.77
C ASN A 60 -0.41 -16.17 3.82
N TRP A 61 0.53 -16.49 4.72
CA TRP A 61 1.10 -15.52 5.65
C TRP A 61 1.90 -14.43 4.95
N LEU A 62 2.71 -14.77 3.96
CA LEU A 62 3.46 -13.80 3.16
C LEU A 62 2.51 -12.84 2.42
N VAL A 63 1.50 -13.38 1.73
CA VAL A 63 0.47 -12.59 1.05
C VAL A 63 -0.28 -11.71 2.05
N SER A 64 -0.64 -12.24 3.21
CA SER A 64 -1.29 -11.46 4.27
C SER A 64 -0.38 -10.37 4.85
N ALA A 65 0.94 -10.59 4.94
CA ALA A 65 1.90 -9.58 5.38
C ALA A 65 2.10 -8.46 4.34
N ILE A 66 1.90 -8.76 3.06
CA ILE A 66 1.96 -7.77 1.96
C ILE A 66 0.63 -7.03 1.82
N LYS A 67 -0.45 -7.55 2.41
CA LYS A 67 -1.74 -6.86 2.50
C LYS A 67 -1.76 -5.93 3.71
N LEU A 68 -2.06 -4.68 3.46
CA LEU A 68 -2.15 -3.63 4.46
C LEU A 68 -3.61 -3.28 4.71
N GLN A 69 -3.91 -2.77 5.91
CA GLN A 69 -5.21 -2.21 6.22
C GLN A 69 -5.12 -0.69 6.34
N CYS A 70 -6.25 -0.02 6.14
CA CYS A 70 -6.34 1.43 6.32
C CYS A 70 -6.02 1.82 7.77
N LYS A 71 -5.22 2.87 7.97
CA LYS A 71 -4.85 3.39 9.30
C LYS A 71 -6.07 3.90 10.08
N TYR A 72 -7.12 4.30 9.38
CA TYR A 72 -8.37 4.78 9.97
C TYR A 72 -9.37 3.65 10.29
N ARG A 73 -8.98 2.37 10.18
CA ARG A 73 -9.83 1.20 10.46
C ARG A 73 -10.32 1.15 11.91
N VAL A 74 -9.48 1.58 12.88
CA VAL A 74 -9.72 1.40 14.33
C VAL A 74 -10.57 2.53 14.94
N ASN A 75 -10.76 3.64 14.23
CA ASN A 75 -11.57 4.77 14.70
C ASN A 75 -13.08 4.48 14.56
N TYR A 76 -13.51 3.27 14.94
CA TYR A 76 -14.89 2.78 14.88
C TYR A 76 -15.59 2.87 16.24
N VAL A 77 -15.11 3.76 17.11
CA VAL A 77 -15.72 4.05 18.40
C VAL A 77 -16.16 5.51 18.36
N ASP A 78 -17.47 5.72 18.36
CA ASP A 78 -18.19 6.99 18.57
C ASP A 78 -17.88 8.16 17.63
N ASP A 79 -18.46 8.13 16.41
CA ASP A 79 -19.08 9.37 15.95
C ASP A 79 -20.27 9.06 15.05
N ASP A 80 -21.46 9.21 15.62
CA ASP A 80 -22.78 8.93 15.05
C ASP A 80 -23.20 9.97 13.99
N ARG A 81 -22.23 10.68 13.41
CA ARG A 81 -22.43 11.61 12.29
C ARG A 81 -21.88 11.00 11.02
N ARG A 82 -22.62 10.02 10.50
CA ARG A 82 -22.47 9.53 9.12
C ARG A 82 -22.84 10.66 8.15
N LEU A 83 -21.93 11.59 7.93
CA LEU A 83 -21.91 12.37 6.70
C LEU A 83 -21.52 11.40 5.58
N SER A 84 -22.50 10.66 5.10
CA SER A 84 -22.38 9.77 3.94
C SER A 84 -22.16 10.64 2.70
N ILE A 85 -20.93 11.10 2.48
CA ILE A 85 -20.56 11.80 1.25
C ILE A 85 -20.53 10.74 0.12
N PRO A 86 -21.25 10.96 -1.00
CA PRO A 86 -21.24 10.02 -2.13
C PRO A 86 -19.81 9.73 -2.61
N GLY A 87 -19.47 8.45 -2.79
CA GLY A 87 -18.12 8.02 -3.22
C GLY A 87 -17.12 7.75 -2.08
N GLN A 88 -17.57 7.71 -0.83
CA GLN A 88 -16.75 7.30 0.31
C GLN A 88 -16.74 5.77 0.47
N VAL A 89 -15.55 5.17 0.49
CA VAL A 89 -15.36 3.73 0.67
C VAL A 89 -15.15 3.41 2.15
N ASP A 90 -15.92 2.45 2.66
CA ASP A 90 -15.78 1.97 4.02
C ASP A 90 -14.40 1.33 4.26
N CYS A 91 -13.75 1.73 5.36
CA CYS A 91 -12.38 1.38 5.73
C CYS A 91 -12.29 0.19 6.70
N THR A 92 -13.43 -0.29 7.23
CA THR A 92 -13.46 -1.13 8.44
C THR A 92 -12.86 -2.53 8.27
N ASN A 93 -13.00 -3.15 7.10
CA ASN A 93 -12.64 -4.57 6.91
C ASN A 93 -11.91 -4.86 5.58
N ARG A 94 -11.39 -3.83 4.91
CA ARG A 94 -10.77 -3.98 3.60
C ARG A 94 -9.24 -4.14 3.73
N TRP A 95 -8.71 -5.11 3.01
CA TRP A 95 -7.28 -5.32 2.82
C TRP A 95 -6.89 -4.79 1.47
N PHE A 96 -5.74 -4.11 1.42
CA PHE A 96 -5.22 -3.43 0.25
C PHE A 96 -3.78 -3.89 0.00
N SER A 97 -3.36 -4.04 -1.24
CA SER A 97 -1.94 -3.96 -1.59
C SER A 97 -1.40 -2.55 -1.33
N VAL A 98 -0.08 -2.38 -1.40
CA VAL A 98 0.56 -1.06 -1.23
C VAL A 98 0.00 -0.02 -2.19
N GLN A 99 -0.18 -0.37 -3.47
CA GLN A 99 -0.69 0.53 -4.49
C GLN A 99 -2.18 0.86 -4.25
N GLU A 100 -3.00 -0.16 -4.01
CA GLU A 100 -4.42 0.04 -3.71
C GLU A 100 -4.62 0.87 -2.44
N LEU A 101 -3.74 0.75 -1.44
CA LEU A 101 -3.81 1.54 -0.23
C LEU A 101 -3.45 3.01 -0.48
N ARG A 102 -2.43 3.26 -1.30
CA ARG A 102 -2.05 4.62 -1.73
C ARG A 102 -3.21 5.28 -2.48
N ASP A 103 -3.77 4.58 -3.46
CA ASP A 103 -4.89 5.08 -4.26
C ASP A 103 -6.13 5.28 -3.40
N HIS A 104 -6.37 4.38 -2.43
CA HIS A 104 -7.43 4.53 -1.45
C HIS A 104 -7.30 5.84 -0.66
N TYR A 105 -6.12 6.15 -0.11
CA TYR A 105 -5.92 7.40 0.62
C TYR A 105 -6.08 8.65 -0.26
N LEU A 106 -5.65 8.58 -1.52
CA LEU A 106 -5.74 9.72 -2.43
C LEU A 106 -7.19 10.00 -2.84
N THR A 107 -7.99 8.97 -3.11
CA THR A 107 -9.23 9.15 -3.90
C THR A 107 -10.52 8.70 -3.21
N SER A 108 -10.46 7.84 -2.18
CA SER A 108 -11.67 7.15 -1.69
C SER A 108 -11.79 7.02 -0.18
N CYS A 109 -10.72 7.31 0.56
CA CYS A 109 -10.74 7.22 2.01
C CYS A 109 -11.57 8.33 2.65
N ALA A 110 -12.74 7.95 3.17
CA ALA A 110 -13.68 8.84 3.85
C ALA A 110 -13.08 9.62 5.02
N LYS A 111 -12.13 9.00 5.71
CA LYS A 111 -11.50 9.53 6.93
C LYS A 111 -10.19 10.28 6.64
N ASN A 112 -9.70 10.24 5.40
CA ASN A 112 -8.53 11.01 4.99
C ASN A 112 -8.92 12.43 4.54
N VAL A 113 -9.58 13.15 5.44
CA VAL A 113 -10.00 14.53 5.23
C VAL A 113 -9.02 15.49 5.92
N PHE A 114 -8.84 16.65 5.31
CA PHE A 114 -7.99 17.73 5.77
C PHE A 114 -8.86 18.94 6.07
N THR A 115 -8.69 19.51 7.27
CA THR A 115 -9.35 20.77 7.63
C THR A 115 -8.46 21.92 7.19
N CYS A 116 -9.03 22.90 6.50
CA CYS A 116 -8.34 24.13 6.13
C CYS A 116 -7.81 24.82 7.40
N PRO A 117 -6.48 25.08 7.52
CA PRO A 117 -5.82 25.60 8.68
C PRO A 117 -5.92 27.13 8.76
N LEU A 118 -6.43 27.79 7.72
CA LEU A 118 -6.63 29.23 7.72
C LEU A 118 -7.76 29.59 8.68
N GLN A 119 -7.47 30.57 9.54
CA GLN A 119 -8.41 31.01 10.57
C GLN A 119 -9.75 31.41 9.93
N ASN A 120 -10.84 30.97 10.56
CA ASN A 120 -12.23 31.24 10.16
C ASN A 120 -12.68 30.62 8.81
N CYS A 121 -11.89 29.76 8.16
CA CYS A 121 -12.36 29.03 6.98
C CYS A 121 -13.21 27.82 7.39
N GLY A 122 -12.68 26.95 8.26
CA GLY A 122 -13.38 25.77 8.78
C GLY A 122 -13.76 24.72 7.73
N ARG A 123 -13.35 24.90 6.47
CA ARG A 123 -13.66 23.97 5.38
C ARG A 123 -12.89 22.66 5.54
N VAL A 124 -13.58 21.55 5.37
CA VAL A 124 -13.02 20.20 5.42
C VAL A 124 -13.16 19.58 4.05
N ASP A 125 -12.04 19.23 3.43
CA ASP A 125 -11.99 18.62 2.09
C ASP A 125 -10.96 17.48 2.07
N ARG A 126 -10.90 16.72 0.98
CA ARG A 126 -9.92 15.64 0.82
C ARG A 126 -8.56 16.20 0.43
N VAL A 127 -7.51 15.41 0.60
CA VAL A 127 -6.13 15.83 0.27
C VAL A 127 -5.96 16.21 -1.21
N ASP A 128 -6.68 15.53 -2.11
CA ASP A 128 -6.65 15.79 -3.55
C ASP A 128 -7.45 17.05 -3.95
N THR A 129 -8.45 17.46 -3.17
CA THR A 129 -9.31 18.61 -3.49
C THR A 129 -9.07 19.84 -2.63
N ILE A 130 -8.35 19.71 -1.51
CA ILE A 130 -8.09 20.84 -0.60
C ILE A 130 -7.18 21.89 -1.25
N THR A 131 -6.26 21.48 -2.13
CA THR A 131 -5.40 22.39 -2.90
C THR A 131 -6.22 23.33 -3.77
N ASP A 132 -7.22 22.79 -4.48
CA ASP A 132 -8.15 23.59 -5.27
C ASP A 132 -8.95 24.57 -4.39
N HIS A 133 -9.34 24.13 -3.19
CA HIS A 133 -10.01 25.01 -2.24
C HIS A 133 -9.10 26.18 -1.83
N TYR A 134 -7.83 25.92 -1.49
CA TYR A 134 -6.89 26.98 -1.14
C TYR A 134 -6.77 28.01 -2.24
N GLU A 135 -6.48 27.57 -3.47
CA GLU A 135 -6.30 28.47 -4.61
C GLU A 135 -7.55 29.31 -4.89
N LYS A 136 -8.74 28.70 -4.84
CA LYS A 136 -10.00 29.39 -5.16
C LYS A 136 -10.51 30.31 -4.06
N ALA A 137 -10.34 29.93 -2.79
CA ALA A 137 -10.93 30.65 -1.66
C ALA A 137 -9.96 31.59 -0.96
N HIS A 138 -8.66 31.32 -1.05
CA HIS A 138 -7.62 32.04 -0.32
C HIS A 138 -6.46 32.49 -1.21
N GLY A 139 -6.44 32.05 -2.47
CA GLY A 139 -5.46 32.50 -3.44
C GLY A 139 -5.79 33.87 -4.04
N PRO A 140 -4.87 34.40 -4.86
CA PRO A 140 -3.63 33.75 -5.30
C PRO A 140 -2.56 33.73 -4.21
N PHE A 141 -1.93 32.57 -4.00
CA PHE A 141 -0.72 32.48 -3.20
C PHE A 141 0.49 32.72 -4.10
N GLU A 142 1.45 33.51 -3.61
CA GLU A 142 2.73 33.62 -4.27
C GLU A 142 3.41 32.24 -4.29
N SER A 143 3.93 31.83 -5.45
CA SER A 143 4.73 30.60 -5.54
C SER A 143 5.97 30.77 -4.69
N LEU A 144 6.07 29.96 -3.64
CA LEU A 144 7.27 29.89 -2.83
C LEU A 144 8.41 29.31 -3.67
N SER A 145 9.45 30.10 -3.92
CA SER A 145 10.69 29.61 -4.49
C SER A 145 11.44 28.78 -3.44
N PRO A 146 12.17 27.72 -3.84
CA PRO A 146 13.16 27.05 -2.98
C PRO A 146 14.13 28.00 -2.27
N SER A 147 14.33 29.21 -2.81
CA SER A 147 15.14 30.29 -2.23
C SER A 147 14.49 30.96 -1.02
N ASP A 148 13.17 30.93 -0.89
CA ASP A 148 12.40 31.66 0.12
C ASP A 148 12.35 30.91 1.47
N TYR A 149 12.93 29.72 1.52
CA TYR A 149 12.96 28.83 2.69
C TYR A 149 13.65 29.44 3.93
N HIS A 150 14.50 30.45 3.75
CA HIS A 150 15.09 31.18 4.87
C HIS A 150 14.09 32.07 5.64
N GLN A 151 12.87 32.24 5.13
CA GLN A 151 11.84 33.11 5.72
C GLN A 151 10.71 32.35 6.45
N ALA A 152 10.66 31.02 6.37
CA ALA A 152 9.62 30.21 7.02
C ALA A 152 10.13 29.58 8.34
N PRO A 153 9.66 30.01 9.52
CA PRO A 153 10.24 29.61 10.81
C PRO A 153 10.06 28.13 11.20
N ASN A 154 9.28 27.33 10.45
CA ASN A 154 8.91 25.96 10.81
C ASN A 154 9.09 24.91 9.68
N CYS A 155 10.03 25.11 8.76
CA CYS A 155 10.32 24.10 7.73
C CYS A 155 11.32 23.04 8.24
N VAL A 156 10.90 21.77 8.31
CA VAL A 156 11.79 20.63 8.56
C VAL A 156 12.28 20.08 7.23
N MET A 157 13.57 20.26 6.95
CA MET A 157 14.23 19.73 5.75
C MET A 157 14.82 18.35 6.02
N PHE A 158 14.30 17.32 5.37
CA PHE A 158 14.93 16.00 5.35
C PHE A 158 15.95 15.95 4.22
N LYS A 159 17.25 15.97 4.56
CA LYS A 159 18.31 15.66 3.58
C LYS A 159 18.26 14.17 3.27
N LEU A 160 17.84 13.82 2.05
CA LEU A 160 18.05 12.47 1.54
C LEU A 160 19.53 12.31 1.18
N PRO A 161 20.21 11.24 1.63
CA PRO A 161 21.58 10.99 1.22
C PRO A 161 21.61 10.69 -0.28
N THR A 162 22.33 11.52 -1.02
CA THR A 162 22.77 11.22 -2.39
C THR A 162 23.68 10.01 -2.34
N LYS A 163 23.30 8.94 -3.05
CA LYS A 163 24.20 7.83 -3.40
C LYS A 163 25.29 8.31 -4.35
#